data_AF-A0A1M4RYN7-F1
#
_entry.id   AF-A0A1M4RYN7-F1
#
_cell.length_a   1.000
_cell.length_b   1.000
_cell.length_c   1.000
_cell.angle_alpha   90.00
_cell.angle_beta   90.00
_cell.angle_gamma   90.00
#
_symmetry.space_group_name_H-M   'P 1'
#
loop_
_entity.id
_entity.type
_entity.pdbx_description
1 polymer ?
#
loop_
_entity_poly.entity_id
_entity_poly.type
_entity_poly.pdbx_seq_one_letter_code
_entity_poly.pdbx_strand_id
1 'polypeptide(L)'
;MKYTTKSGRTLTDDDIEALARAAERGDFPGEPGAFVVGPPGRPRLSEEELVTVAFKVPRSRRDALDRRAQARGETRSQLLREILERELAS
;
A
#
# COMPACT_ATOMS: atom_id res chain seq x y z
N MET A 1 8.15 -29.02 11.41
CA MET A 1 8.30 -28.66 9.98
C MET A 1 9.22 -27.44 9.87
N LYS A 2 9.68 -27.06 8.66
CA LYS A 2 10.51 -25.86 8.43
C LYS A 2 9.85 -24.96 7.38
N TYR A 3 9.84 -23.65 7.61
CA TYR A 3 9.19 -22.65 6.77
C TYR A 3 10.18 -21.56 6.38
N THR A 4 10.23 -21.20 5.11
CA THR A 4 11.07 -20.11 4.62
C THR A 4 10.25 -18.84 4.46
N THR A 5 10.63 -17.79 5.16
CA THR A 5 10.01 -16.47 5.07
C THR A 5 10.45 -15.72 3.80
N LYS A 6 9.72 -14.67 3.42
CA LYS A 6 10.07 -13.81 2.27
C LYS A 6 11.45 -13.15 2.38
N SER A 7 11.94 -12.93 3.60
CA SER A 7 13.29 -12.41 3.85
C SER A 7 14.39 -13.48 3.83
N GLY A 8 14.04 -14.74 3.56
CA GLY A 8 14.99 -15.86 3.50
C GLY A 8 15.29 -16.50 4.86
N ARG A 9 14.67 -16.04 5.95
CA ARG A 9 14.80 -16.70 7.27
C ARG A 9 14.02 -18.00 7.30
N THR A 10 14.59 -19.04 7.90
CA THR A 10 13.93 -20.32 8.14
C THR A 10 13.38 -20.37 9.56
N LEU A 11 12.10 -20.69 9.70
CA LEU A 11 11.41 -20.90 10.98
C LEU A 11 11.06 -22.37 11.14
N THR A 12 11.11 -22.86 12.36
CA THR A 12 10.59 -24.17 12.75
C THR A 12 9.19 -24.04 13.36
N ASP A 13 8.51 -25.17 13.57
CA ASP A 13 7.22 -25.19 14.29
C ASP A 13 7.38 -24.64 15.71
N ASP A 14 8.48 -25.00 16.39
CA ASP A 14 8.77 -24.51 17.74
C ASP A 14 8.95 -22.98 17.77
N ASP A 15 9.56 -22.41 16.72
CA ASP A 15 9.69 -20.95 16.58
C ASP A 15 8.32 -20.29 16.41
N ILE A 16 7.41 -20.90 15.64
CA ILE A 16 6.04 -20.39 15.45
C ILE A 16 5.27 -20.44 16.78
N GLU A 17 5.36 -21.56 17.51
CA GLU A 17 4.71 -21.71 18.81
C GLU A 17 5.27 -20.73 19.85
N ALA A 18 6.58 -20.45 19.82
CA ALA A 18 7.19 -19.44 20.68
C ALA A 18 6.69 -18.03 20.37
N LEU A 19 6.58 -17.68 19.08
CA LEU A 19 6.03 -16.40 18.62
C LEU A 19 4.54 -16.25 18.99
N ALA A 20 3.75 -17.31 18.85
CA ALA A 20 2.33 -17.31 19.24
C ALA A 20 2.17 -17.04 20.73
N ARG A 21 2.91 -17.76 21.58
CA ARG A 21 2.91 -17.55 23.04
C ARG A 21 3.33 -16.13 23.43
N ALA A 22 4.30 -15.54 22.72
CA ALA A 22 4.70 -14.15 22.96
C ALA A 22 3.57 -13.17 22.62
N ALA A 23 2.94 -13.34 21.45
CA ALA A 23 1.84 -12.50 21.00
C ALA A 23 0.61 -12.57 21.91
N GLU A 24 0.28 -13.74 22.45
CA GLU A 24 -0.81 -13.92 23.44
C GLU A 24 -0.57 -13.12 24.73
N ARG A 25 0.69 -12.87 25.08
CA ARG A 25 1.09 -12.00 26.20
C ARG A 25 1.28 -10.54 25.81
N GLY A 26 1.02 -10.19 24.54
CA GLY A 26 1.23 -8.85 23.98
C GLY A 26 2.69 -8.51 23.67
N ASP A 27 3.58 -9.50 23.68
CA ASP A 27 5.00 -9.33 23.34
C ASP A 27 5.22 -9.69 21.87
N PHE A 28 5.74 -8.75 21.09
CA PHE A 28 6.00 -8.92 19.66
C PHE A 28 7.51 -8.79 19.40
N PRO A 29 8.29 -9.85 19.64
CA PRO A 29 9.74 -9.81 19.55
C PRO A 29 10.22 -9.61 18.11
N GLY A 30 11.22 -8.76 17.94
CA GLY A 30 11.82 -8.42 16.65
C GLY A 30 12.17 -6.94 16.57
N GLU A 31 12.99 -6.56 15.60
CA GLU A 31 13.07 -5.15 15.21
C GLU A 31 11.74 -4.79 14.54
N PRO A 32 11.02 -3.76 15.02
CA PRO A 32 9.92 -3.21 14.27
C PRO A 32 10.41 -2.92 12.85
N GLY A 33 9.84 -3.60 11.86
CA GLY A 33 9.99 -3.16 10.47
C GLY A 33 9.48 -1.72 10.36
N ALA A 34 9.78 -1.05 9.24
CA ALA A 34 9.17 0.25 8.97
C ALA A 34 7.65 0.10 9.13
N PHE A 35 7.12 0.63 10.24
CA PHE A 35 5.70 0.68 10.47
C PHE A 35 5.15 1.52 9.33
N VAL A 36 4.42 0.92 8.39
CA VAL A 36 3.40 1.66 7.64
C VAL A 36 2.18 1.78 8.56
N VAL A 37 2.42 2.31 9.76
CA VAL A 37 1.39 2.78 10.66
C VAL A 37 1.34 4.27 10.36
N GLY A 38 0.58 4.61 9.33
CA GLY A 38 -0.24 5.79 9.49
C GLY A 38 -1.06 5.62 10.78
N PRO A 39 -1.49 6.70 11.46
CA PRO A 39 -2.42 6.62 12.60
C PRO A 39 -3.53 5.60 12.30
N PRO A 40 -4.20 4.96 13.28
CA PRO A 40 -5.29 4.02 12.99
C PRO A 40 -6.27 4.63 11.96
N GLY A 41 -6.18 4.14 10.72
CA GLY A 41 -6.74 4.79 9.52
C GLY A 41 -5.68 5.21 8.47
N ARG A 42 -5.82 4.74 7.22
CA ARG A 42 -5.07 5.30 6.08
C ARG A 42 -5.23 6.83 6.14
N PRO A 43 -4.13 7.63 6.12
CA PRO A 43 -4.22 9.09 6.13
C PRO A 43 -5.27 9.56 5.12
N ARG A 44 -6.16 10.45 5.57
CA ARG A 44 -7.19 11.01 4.70
C ARG A 44 -6.51 11.76 3.56
N LEU A 45 -7.02 11.55 2.35
CA LEU A 45 -6.49 12.22 1.15
C LEU A 45 -6.95 13.69 1.08
N SER A 46 -8.11 14.00 1.65
CA SER A 46 -8.69 15.35 1.75
C SER A 46 -9.49 15.46 3.06
N GLU A 47 -9.68 16.70 3.53
CA GLU A 47 -10.62 17.03 4.61
C GLU A 47 -12.08 17.05 4.12
N GLU A 48 -12.29 17.22 2.81
CA GLU A 48 -13.61 17.18 2.18
C GLU A 48 -14.05 15.74 1.85
N GLU A 49 -15.36 15.56 1.64
CA GLU A 49 -15.92 14.29 1.20
C GLU A 49 -15.35 13.87 -0.16
N LEU A 50 -14.85 12.63 -0.24
CA LEU A 50 -14.31 12.06 -1.46
C LEU A 50 -15.37 11.26 -2.21
N VAL A 51 -15.70 11.70 -3.42
CA VAL A 51 -16.59 10.97 -4.33
C VAL A 51 -15.80 10.19 -5.39
N THR A 52 -16.38 9.09 -5.89
CA THR A 52 -15.78 8.29 -6.98
C THR A 52 -16.39 8.66 -8.32
N VAL A 53 -15.56 9.09 -9.26
CA VAL A 53 -15.94 9.28 -10.68
C VAL A 53 -15.41 8.09 -11.48
N ALA A 54 -16.32 7.29 -12.05
CA ALA A 54 -15.97 6.11 -12.84
C ALA A 54 -16.50 6.22 -14.27
N PHE A 55 -15.63 5.98 -15.26
CA PHE A 55 -16.00 5.90 -16.66
C PHE A 55 -15.16 4.83 -17.38
N LYS A 56 -15.69 4.28 -18.46
CA LYS A 56 -14.99 3.26 -19.26
C LYS A 56 -14.04 3.94 -20.23
N VAL A 57 -12.84 3.37 -20.38
CA VAL A 57 -11.85 3.77 -21.38
C VAL A 57 -11.34 2.53 -22.12
N PRO A 58 -10.88 2.68 -23.38
CA PRO A 58 -10.14 1.61 -24.04
C PRO A 58 -8.92 1.19 -23.23
N ARG A 59 -8.62 -0.11 -23.22
CA ARG A 59 -7.46 -0.67 -22.50
C ARG A 59 -6.15 0.04 -22.85
N SER A 60 -5.96 0.36 -24.12
CA SER A 60 -4.78 1.08 -24.62
C SER A 60 -4.60 2.46 -23.97
N ARG A 61 -5.69 3.15 -23.61
CA ARG A 61 -5.62 4.46 -22.94
C ARG A 61 -5.23 4.32 -21.47
N ARG A 62 -5.78 3.34 -20.77
CA ARG A 62 -5.35 3.00 -19.40
C ARG A 62 -3.86 2.65 -19.36
N ASP A 63 -3.41 1.79 -20.27
CA ASP A 63 -2.02 1.35 -20.31
C ASP A 63 -1.06 2.51 -20.67
N ALA A 64 -1.50 3.46 -21.49
CA ALA A 64 -0.76 4.69 -21.75
C ALA A 64 -0.66 5.60 -20.51
N LEU A 65 -1.74 5.74 -19.72
CA LEU A 65 -1.72 6.47 -18.45
C LEU A 65 -0.75 5.83 -17.45
N ASP A 66 -0.75 4.50 -17.36
CA ASP A 66 0.12 3.75 -16.45
C ASP A 66 1.60 3.97 -16.77
N ARG A 67 1.97 3.86 -18.05
CA ARG A 67 3.34 4.13 -18.49
C ARG A 67 3.76 5.57 -18.20
N ARG A 68 2.86 6.53 -18.41
CA ARG A 68 3.15 7.96 -18.15
C ARG A 68 3.33 8.23 -16.65
N ALA A 69 2.51 7.65 -15.80
CA ALA A 69 2.64 7.78 -14.35
C ALA A 69 3.95 7.11 -13.87
N GLN A 70 4.24 5.90 -14.34
CA GLN A 70 5.47 5.17 -13.99
C GLN A 70 6.73 5.93 -14.41
N ALA A 71 6.75 6.56 -15.60
CA ALA A 71 7.87 7.38 -16.06
C ALA A 71 8.15 8.59 -15.15
N ARG A 72 7.17 9.00 -14.34
CA ARG A 72 7.27 10.09 -13.36
C ARG A 72 7.46 9.62 -11.92
N GLY A 73 7.54 8.31 -11.68
CA GLY A 73 7.56 7.74 -10.33
C GLY A 73 6.24 7.91 -9.57
N GLU A 74 5.14 8.14 -10.28
CA GLU A 74 3.82 8.40 -9.72
C GLU A 74 2.88 7.20 -9.93
N THR A 75 1.84 7.10 -9.11
CA THR A 75 0.70 6.21 -9.35
C THR A 75 -0.25 6.82 -10.38
N ARG A 76 -1.03 5.97 -11.08
CA ARG A 76 -2.11 6.41 -11.98
C ARG A 76 -3.04 7.44 -11.31
N SER A 77 -3.36 7.23 -10.04
CA SER A 77 -4.27 8.11 -9.30
C SER A 77 -3.67 9.51 -9.05
N GLN A 78 -2.36 9.61 -8.84
CA GLN A 78 -1.69 10.91 -8.68
C GLN A 78 -1.71 11.69 -10.00
N LEU A 79 -1.35 11.03 -11.11
CA LEU A 79 -1.42 11.63 -12.44
C LEU A 79 -2.84 12.12 -12.79
N LEU A 80 -3.87 11.32 -12.49
CA LEU A 80 -5.26 11.69 -12.77
C LEU A 80 -5.73 12.88 -11.92
N ARG A 81 -5.30 12.98 -10.65
CA ARG A 81 -5.60 14.15 -9.80
C ARG A 81 -4.94 15.41 -10.35
N GLU A 82 -3.66 15.35 -10.73
CA GLU A 82 -2.98 16.51 -11.33
C GLU A 82 -3.64 16.96 -12.64
N ILE A 83 -4.06 16.00 -13.48
CA ILE A 83 -4.83 16.32 -14.68
C ILE A 83 -6.11 17.06 -14.32
N LEU A 84 -6.88 16.55 -13.35
CA LEU A 84 -8.10 17.19 -12.87
C LEU A 84 -7.85 18.62 -12.39
N GLU A 85 -6.88 18.83 -11.49
CA GLU A 85 -6.55 20.16 -10.97
C GLU A 85 -6.13 21.14 -12.07
N ARG A 86 -5.35 20.67 -13.06
CA ARG A 86 -4.94 21.52 -14.19
C ARG A 86 -6.13 21.95 -15.05
N GLU A 87 -7.09 21.07 -15.31
CA GLU A 87 -8.28 21.43 -16.09
C GLU A 87 -9.20 22.38 -15.30
N LEU A 88 -9.29 22.24 -13.97
CA LEU A 88 -10.12 23.10 -13.11
C LEU A 88 -9.49 24.47 -12.80
N ALA A 89 -8.18 24.63 -13.01
CA ALA A 89 -7.47 25.89 -12.81
C ALA A 89 -7.66 26.91 -13.96
N SER A 90 -8.61 26.67 -14.87
CA SER A 90 -8.87 27.48 -16.08
C SER A 90 -10.10 28.38 -15.97
#